data_AF-A0A8J7QN00-F1
#
_entry.id   AF-A0A8J7QN00-F1
#
_cell.length_a   1.000
_cell.length_b   1.000
_cell.length_c   1.000
_cell.angle_alpha   90.00
_cell.angle_beta   90.00
_cell.angle_gamma   90.00
#
_symmetry.space_group_name_H-M   'P 1'
#
loop_
_entity.id
_entity.type
_entity.pdbx_description
1 polymer ?
#
loop_
_entity_poly.entity_id
_entity_poly.type
_entity_poly.pdbx_seq_one_letter_code
_entity_poly.pdbx_strand_id
1 'polypeptide(L)'
;EGNLGRSPRTWSKPVIAGTDTVKPHGPYRRSDDFSSKSLQKVWQWNHNPDDKMWALNKGVLRLHTMPAENLLRARNSLTQRVIGPVSTTTVMLDASHLKPGDIAGLGIQNIPCAWLGVVCAPEGLTLRWHDQYGNKTKDLDIKKHKKLWLRIDGDYDNDKVQFSYSVDNRSFENVGDTVLLPYQLKTFQGSLTMLFAYNSGGKKGGYADFDDFTVEEPMADRSANIPFGKTVRLINLATGNPMLATSKGLMHDAWQGSREANSPQTRFQVIDKGTGKVILQCADGRYVYIAGEGLSGDVRLTSDKEKASVFMWQDMLRNECMLLALQTNRYVGKDAYDGAPYSADWQGAAPGRRNGTVFRWEAVE
;
A
#
# COMPACT_ATOMS: atom_id res chain seq x y z
N GLU A 1 -23.44 -21.97 5.19
CA GLU A 1 -22.03 -21.99 4.75
C GLU A 1 -21.12 -22.04 5.97
N GLY A 2 -20.10 -22.89 5.93
CA GLY A 2 -19.25 -23.25 7.08
C GLY A 2 -18.41 -22.07 7.57
N ASN A 3 -18.88 -21.42 8.63
CA ASN A 3 -18.15 -20.37 9.34
C ASN A 3 -16.76 -20.89 9.74
N LEU A 4 -15.71 -20.30 9.16
CA LEU A 4 -14.31 -20.64 9.45
C LEU A 4 -13.86 -20.16 10.84
N GLY A 5 -14.78 -19.65 11.66
CA GLY A 5 -14.50 -19.01 12.95
C GLY A 5 -13.79 -17.66 12.80
N ARG A 6 -13.81 -17.06 11.61
CA ARG A 6 -13.09 -15.81 11.31
C ARG A 6 -13.71 -15.03 10.17
N SER A 7 -13.39 -13.76 10.08
CA SER A 7 -13.77 -12.92 8.95
C SER A 7 -13.16 -13.46 7.64
N PRO A 8 -13.96 -13.65 6.59
CA PRO A 8 -13.48 -14.02 5.27
C PRO A 8 -12.63 -12.89 4.68
N ARG A 9 -11.53 -13.22 4.00
CA ARG A 9 -10.70 -12.20 3.34
C ARG A 9 -11.25 -11.76 1.98
N THR A 10 -11.94 -12.66 1.29
CA THR A 10 -12.63 -12.40 0.03
C THR A 10 -14.10 -12.74 0.20
N TRP A 11 -14.98 -11.91 -0.36
CA TRP A 11 -16.42 -12.13 -0.37
C TRP A 11 -16.98 -11.88 -1.75
N SER A 12 -18.10 -12.54 -2.06
CA SER A 12 -18.88 -12.18 -3.23
C SER A 12 -19.34 -10.73 -3.09
N LYS A 13 -19.15 -9.92 -4.15
CA LYS A 13 -19.65 -8.55 -4.16
C LYS A 13 -21.16 -8.56 -3.83
N PRO A 14 -21.63 -7.81 -2.82
CA PRO A 14 -23.04 -7.70 -2.54
C PRO A 14 -23.80 -7.19 -3.77
N VAL A 15 -24.90 -7.84 -4.12
CA VAL A 15 -25.77 -7.41 -5.22
C VAL A 15 -26.58 -6.21 -4.74
N ILE A 16 -26.41 -5.07 -5.40
CA ILE A 16 -27.17 -3.85 -5.12
C ILE A 16 -28.03 -3.55 -6.35
N ALA A 17 -29.35 -3.66 -6.18
CA ALA A 17 -30.32 -3.44 -7.26
C ALA A 17 -30.09 -2.07 -7.94
N GLY A 18 -30.07 -2.04 -9.27
CA GLY A 18 -29.91 -0.81 -10.04
C GLY A 18 -28.46 -0.33 -10.20
N THR A 19 -27.46 -1.12 -9.78
CA THR A 19 -26.03 -0.75 -9.93
C THR A 19 -25.29 -1.57 -10.98
N ASP A 20 -26.00 -2.36 -11.77
CA ASP A 20 -25.42 -3.30 -12.75
C ASP A 20 -24.62 -2.59 -13.86
N THR A 21 -24.92 -1.32 -14.12
CA THR A 21 -24.21 -0.49 -15.11
C THR A 21 -23.12 0.39 -14.50
N VAL A 22 -23.00 0.46 -13.17
CA VAL A 22 -22.03 1.31 -12.49
C VAL A 22 -20.68 0.62 -12.46
N LYS A 23 -19.74 1.14 -13.27
CA LYS A 23 -18.35 0.68 -13.23
C LYS A 23 -17.74 1.00 -11.86
N PRO A 24 -17.06 0.04 -11.21
CA PRO A 24 -16.33 0.32 -9.98
C PRO A 24 -15.32 1.45 -10.18
N HIS A 25 -15.27 2.38 -9.23
CA HIS A 25 -14.29 3.46 -9.21
C HIS A 25 -13.92 3.80 -7.76
N GLY A 26 -12.75 4.42 -7.58
CA GLY A 26 -12.34 4.93 -6.28
C GLY A 26 -13.32 6.00 -5.78
N PRO A 27 -13.59 6.08 -4.46
CA PRO A 27 -14.56 7.02 -3.92
C PRO A 27 -14.10 8.49 -4.00
N TYR A 28 -12.80 8.73 -4.13
CA TYR A 28 -12.20 10.06 -4.19
C TYR A 28 -11.11 10.12 -5.25
N ARG A 29 -11.03 11.24 -5.97
CA ARG A 29 -9.81 11.65 -6.66
C ARG A 29 -8.87 12.25 -5.61
N ARG A 30 -7.62 11.79 -5.59
CA ARG A 30 -6.65 12.12 -4.54
C ARG A 30 -5.73 13.27 -4.96
N SER A 31 -5.24 13.21 -6.19
CA SER A 31 -4.49 14.31 -6.79
C SER A 31 -5.38 15.53 -7.04
N ASP A 32 -4.85 16.71 -6.79
CA ASP A 32 -5.56 17.98 -6.91
C ASP A 32 -4.62 19.04 -7.51
N ASP A 33 -5.04 19.64 -8.61
CA ASP A 33 -4.38 20.79 -9.23
C ASP A 33 -4.96 22.12 -8.72
N PHE A 34 -5.87 22.07 -7.74
CA PHE A 34 -6.50 23.23 -7.11
C PHE A 34 -7.20 24.20 -8.10
N SER A 35 -7.53 23.73 -9.31
CA SER A 35 -8.18 24.54 -10.35
C SER A 35 -9.68 24.77 -10.08
N SER A 36 -10.28 23.91 -9.26
CA SER A 36 -11.67 24.01 -8.82
C SER A 36 -11.89 25.23 -7.92
N LYS A 37 -13.12 25.77 -7.94
CA LYS A 37 -13.55 26.86 -7.05
C LYS A 37 -13.69 26.44 -5.59
N SER A 38 -13.74 25.13 -5.33
CA SER A 38 -13.86 24.54 -4.01
C SER A 38 -12.93 23.34 -3.89
N LEU A 39 -12.40 23.11 -2.70
CA LEU A 39 -11.60 21.93 -2.38
C LEU A 39 -12.37 20.65 -2.72
N GLN A 40 -11.66 19.66 -3.24
CA GLN A 40 -12.22 18.32 -3.41
C GLN A 40 -12.63 17.72 -2.06
N LYS A 41 -13.66 16.85 -2.05
CA LYS A 41 -14.22 16.23 -0.83
C LYS A 41 -13.23 15.36 -0.04
N VAL A 42 -12.09 15.04 -0.64
CA VAL A 42 -11.03 14.25 -0.03
C VAL A 42 -10.26 15.02 1.05
N TRP A 43 -10.26 16.35 0.94
CA TRP A 43 -9.54 17.24 1.84
C TRP A 43 -10.28 17.46 3.15
N GLN A 44 -9.52 17.54 4.24
CA GLN A 44 -10.02 17.88 5.57
C GLN A 44 -9.05 18.86 6.25
N TRP A 45 -9.57 19.89 6.90
CA TRP A 45 -8.75 20.79 7.70
C TRP A 45 -8.41 20.13 9.04
N ASN A 46 -7.18 20.35 9.52
CA ASN A 46 -6.86 20.09 10.92
C ASN A 46 -7.55 21.15 11.80
N HIS A 47 -8.54 20.74 12.58
CA HIS A 47 -9.50 21.62 13.26
C HIS A 47 -10.27 22.55 12.28
N ASN A 48 -10.97 23.55 12.81
CA ASN A 48 -11.69 24.52 11.99
C ASN A 48 -10.70 25.52 11.35
N PRO A 49 -10.81 25.81 10.05
CA PRO A 49 -10.00 26.82 9.38
C PRO A 49 -10.45 28.25 9.76
N ASP A 50 -9.58 29.22 9.47
CA ASP A 50 -9.92 30.63 9.29
C ASP A 50 -10.04 30.90 7.78
N ASP A 51 -11.26 31.07 7.29
CA ASP A 51 -11.58 31.24 5.86
C ASP A 51 -11.02 32.53 5.25
N LYS A 52 -10.50 33.46 6.07
CA LYS A 52 -9.80 34.66 5.58
C LYS A 52 -8.32 34.41 5.32
N MET A 53 -7.81 33.26 5.72
CA MET A 53 -6.38 32.94 5.73
C MET A 53 -6.01 31.79 4.77
N TRP A 54 -6.94 31.38 3.90
CA TRP A 54 -6.67 30.48 2.79
C TRP A 54 -7.48 30.89 1.55
N ALA A 55 -7.00 30.52 0.36
CA ALA A 55 -7.73 30.75 -0.88
C ALA A 55 -7.36 29.72 -1.96
N LEU A 56 -8.29 29.49 -2.89
CA LEU A 56 -8.02 28.80 -4.15
C LEU A 56 -8.05 29.83 -5.28
N ASN A 57 -6.99 29.90 -6.06
CA ASN A 57 -6.92 30.84 -7.18
C ASN A 57 -6.05 30.29 -8.31
N LYS A 58 -6.64 30.15 -9.51
CA LYS A 58 -5.93 29.79 -10.76
C LYS A 58 -5.03 28.54 -10.63
N GLY A 59 -5.51 27.48 -9.97
CA GLY A 59 -4.74 26.24 -9.83
C GLY A 59 -3.81 26.22 -8.62
N VAL A 60 -3.97 27.13 -7.66
CA VAL A 60 -3.08 27.22 -6.50
C VAL A 60 -3.89 27.29 -5.22
N LEU A 61 -3.50 26.48 -4.23
CA LEU A 61 -3.90 26.63 -2.84
C LEU A 61 -2.93 27.60 -2.13
N ARG A 62 -3.44 28.74 -1.68
CA ARG A 62 -2.68 29.70 -0.89
C ARG A 62 -3.00 29.54 0.59
N LEU A 63 -1.96 29.43 1.43
CA LEU A 63 -2.07 29.46 2.89
C LEU A 63 -1.33 30.68 3.44
N HIS A 64 -2.05 31.59 4.09
CA HIS A 64 -1.46 32.74 4.78
C HIS A 64 -0.94 32.34 6.16
N THR A 65 0.28 32.74 6.50
CA THR A 65 0.91 32.30 7.74
C THR A 65 0.31 33.00 8.96
N MET A 66 -0.12 32.19 9.91
CA MET A 66 -0.61 32.59 11.23
C MET A 66 0.37 32.16 12.33
N PRO A 67 0.35 32.82 13.50
CA PRO A 67 1.13 32.37 14.66
C PRO A 67 0.83 30.91 15.02
N ALA A 68 1.86 30.09 15.19
CA ALA A 68 1.74 28.77 15.80
C ALA A 68 3.07 28.33 16.44
N GLU A 69 2.98 27.62 17.56
CA GLU A 69 4.16 27.11 18.29
C GLU A 69 4.83 25.93 17.56
N ASN A 70 4.04 25.14 16.83
CA ASN A 70 4.48 23.96 16.10
C ASN A 70 3.42 23.54 15.07
N LEU A 71 3.77 22.56 14.23
CA LEU A 71 2.91 22.02 13.18
C LEU A 71 1.51 21.61 13.67
N LEU A 72 1.41 20.94 14.82
CA LEU A 72 0.12 20.45 15.34
C LEU A 72 -0.82 21.58 15.79
N ARG A 73 -0.28 22.78 16.03
CA ARG A 73 -1.03 23.99 16.38
C ARG A 73 -1.24 24.94 15.18
N ALA A 74 -0.68 24.62 14.01
CA ALA A 74 -0.83 25.42 12.81
C ALA A 74 -2.26 25.32 12.26
N ARG A 75 -3.04 26.39 12.44
CA ARG A 75 -4.35 26.55 11.80
C ARG A 75 -4.21 26.58 10.28
N ASN A 76 -5.29 26.26 9.58
CA ASN A 76 -5.32 26.15 8.11
C ASN A 76 -4.30 25.15 7.57
N SER A 77 -4.08 24.06 8.30
CA SER A 77 -3.32 22.94 7.78
C SER A 77 -4.28 21.96 7.11
N LEU A 78 -4.05 21.70 5.83
CA LEU A 78 -4.94 20.94 4.97
C LEU A 78 -4.44 19.51 4.83
N THR A 79 -5.33 18.52 4.99
CA THR A 79 -4.92 17.12 5.15
C THR A 79 -5.65 16.14 4.23
N GLN A 80 -4.95 15.06 3.87
CA GLN A 80 -5.56 13.84 3.33
C GLN A 80 -5.10 12.61 4.11
N ARG A 81 -5.93 11.56 4.09
CA ARG A 81 -5.54 10.24 4.61
C ARG A 81 -4.45 9.63 3.74
N VAL A 82 -3.39 9.12 4.36
CA VAL A 82 -2.42 8.24 3.68
C VAL A 82 -3.09 6.97 3.19
N ILE A 83 -2.53 6.34 2.15
CA ILE A 83 -3.11 5.13 1.55
C ILE A 83 -2.11 3.99 1.51
N GLY A 84 -2.49 2.88 2.15
CA GLY A 84 -1.73 1.65 2.16
C GLY A 84 -1.98 0.78 0.92
N PRO A 85 -1.13 -0.24 0.68
CA PRO A 85 0.05 -0.58 1.49
C PRO A 85 1.22 0.40 1.30
N VAL A 86 1.28 1.05 0.14
CA VAL A 86 2.28 2.06 -0.21
C VAL A 86 1.62 3.16 -1.01
N SER A 87 2.05 4.41 -0.80
CA SER A 87 1.70 5.53 -1.67
C SER A 87 2.75 6.62 -1.59
N THR A 88 2.86 7.40 -2.67
CA THR A 88 3.77 8.54 -2.77
C THR A 88 2.95 9.81 -2.93
N THR A 89 3.18 10.80 -2.07
CA THR A 89 2.55 12.12 -2.16
C THR A 89 3.59 13.15 -2.57
N THR A 90 3.32 13.92 -3.61
CA THR A 90 4.19 15.02 -4.06
C THR A 90 3.39 16.32 -4.12
N VAL A 91 4.00 17.45 -3.80
CA VAL A 91 3.40 18.78 -3.96
C VAL A 91 4.46 19.80 -4.33
N MET A 92 4.15 20.73 -5.22
CA MET A 92 4.97 21.92 -5.44
C MET A 92 4.67 22.96 -4.36
N LEU A 93 5.72 23.50 -3.74
CA LEU A 93 5.66 24.63 -2.83
C LEU A 93 6.36 25.84 -3.48
N ASP A 94 5.67 26.97 -3.55
CA ASP A 94 6.27 28.29 -3.80
C ASP A 94 6.38 29.08 -2.49
N ALA A 95 7.62 29.24 -2.04
CA ALA A 95 8.02 29.93 -0.82
C ALA A 95 8.42 31.40 -1.06
N SER A 96 8.19 31.95 -2.26
CA SER A 96 8.67 33.30 -2.64
C SER A 96 8.13 34.44 -1.77
N HIS A 97 7.00 34.22 -1.11
CA HIS A 97 6.30 35.22 -0.32
C HIS A 97 6.32 34.95 1.18
N LEU A 98 7.13 33.99 1.63
CA LEU A 98 7.40 33.80 3.05
C LEU A 98 8.15 35.01 3.62
N LYS A 99 7.90 35.30 4.89
CA LYS A 99 8.55 36.35 5.68
C LYS A 99 9.31 35.74 6.85
N PRO A 100 10.25 36.48 7.48
CA PRO A 100 11.01 35.97 8.62
C PRO A 100 10.11 35.37 9.72
N GLY A 101 10.42 34.13 10.10
CA GLY A 101 9.67 33.31 11.04
C GLY A 101 8.64 32.38 10.40
N ASP A 102 8.37 32.51 9.10
CA ASP A 102 7.45 31.62 8.39
C ASP A 102 8.06 30.24 8.14
N ILE A 103 7.22 29.22 8.23
CA ILE A 103 7.51 27.82 7.94
C ILE A 103 6.35 27.26 7.12
N ALA A 104 6.63 26.69 5.95
CA ALA A 104 5.62 26.06 5.12
C ALA A 104 6.14 24.79 4.46
N GLY A 105 5.30 23.78 4.30
CA GLY A 105 5.76 22.50 3.76
C GLY A 105 4.73 21.40 3.69
N LEU A 106 5.26 20.18 3.51
CA LEU A 106 4.55 18.92 3.46
C LEU A 106 4.94 18.08 4.67
N GLY A 107 3.96 17.62 5.43
CA GLY A 107 4.18 16.84 6.65
C GLY A 107 3.30 15.61 6.77
N ILE A 108 3.61 14.80 7.76
CA ILE A 108 2.74 13.77 8.30
C ILE A 108 2.19 14.25 9.64
N GLN A 109 0.88 14.43 9.69
CA GLN A 109 0.15 14.64 10.93
C GLN A 109 0.01 13.30 11.65
N ASN A 110 0.80 13.16 12.72
CA ASN A 110 0.68 12.13 13.73
C ASN A 110 1.27 12.69 15.05
N ILE A 111 1.25 11.92 16.14
CA ILE A 111 2.00 12.23 17.36
C ILE A 111 2.94 11.06 17.63
N PRO A 112 4.25 11.20 17.38
CA PRO A 112 4.98 12.39 16.89
C PRO A 112 4.70 12.72 15.41
N CYS A 113 4.82 13.99 15.05
CA CYS A 113 4.74 14.47 13.66
C CYS A 113 6.13 14.59 13.02
N ALA A 114 6.17 14.58 11.69
CA ALA A 114 7.38 14.87 10.93
C ALA A 114 7.04 15.67 9.66
N TRP A 115 7.98 16.46 9.19
CA TRP A 115 7.76 17.30 8.00
C TRP A 115 9.04 17.68 7.29
N LEU A 116 8.88 18.03 6.02
CA LEU A 116 9.87 18.70 5.20
C LEU A 116 9.27 20.01 4.68
N GLY A 117 9.97 21.12 4.83
CA GLY A 117 9.43 22.43 4.48
C GLY A 117 10.46 23.54 4.46
N VAL A 118 10.10 24.68 3.87
CA VAL A 118 10.95 25.87 3.82
C VAL A 118 10.73 26.70 5.07
N VAL A 119 11.84 27.06 5.72
CA VAL A 119 11.91 28.01 6.83
C VAL A 119 12.48 29.32 6.29
N CYS A 120 11.77 30.42 6.48
CA CYS A 120 12.27 31.75 6.20
C CYS A 120 12.91 32.34 7.46
N ALA A 121 14.23 32.32 7.52
CA ALA A 121 15.02 32.97 8.55
C ALA A 121 15.50 34.35 8.06
N PRO A 122 16.04 35.23 8.95
CA PRO A 122 16.60 36.52 8.53
C PRO A 122 17.68 36.41 7.45
N GLU A 123 18.47 35.35 7.48
CA GLU A 123 19.54 35.02 6.54
C GLU A 123 19.05 34.50 5.17
N GLY A 124 17.78 34.08 5.06
CA GLY A 124 17.20 33.60 3.82
C GLY A 124 16.25 32.41 3.99
N LEU A 125 16.02 31.70 2.87
CA LEU A 125 15.20 30.50 2.82
C LEU A 125 16.09 29.26 2.98
N THR A 126 15.70 28.38 3.89
CA THR A 126 16.37 27.10 4.14
C THR A 126 15.33 25.98 4.06
N LEU A 127 15.66 24.86 3.40
CA LEU A 127 14.83 23.66 3.47
C LEU A 127 15.17 22.90 4.74
N ARG A 128 14.18 22.64 5.57
CA ARG A 128 14.31 21.94 6.85
C ARG A 128 13.48 20.67 6.85
N TRP A 129 14.12 19.57 7.18
CA TRP A 129 13.48 18.35 7.66
C TRP A 129 13.42 18.37 9.18
N HIS A 130 12.31 17.92 9.76
CA HIS A 130 12.11 17.82 11.20
C HIS A 130 11.36 16.54 11.57
N ASP A 131 11.91 15.78 12.51
CA ASP A 131 11.27 14.62 13.15
C ASP A 131 11.02 14.92 14.63
N GLN A 132 9.76 14.94 15.05
CA GLN A 132 9.38 15.20 16.43
C GLN A 132 9.73 14.05 17.38
N TYR A 133 9.83 12.79 16.89
CA TYR A 133 10.12 11.65 17.78
C TYR A 133 11.51 11.78 18.40
N GLY A 134 12.52 11.96 17.55
CA GLY A 134 13.91 12.16 17.98
C GLY A 134 14.29 13.62 18.26
N ASN A 135 13.36 14.56 18.07
CA ASN A 135 13.64 16.01 18.04
C ASN A 135 14.82 16.36 17.12
N LYS A 136 14.86 15.75 15.94
CA LYS A 136 15.93 15.90 14.97
C LYS A 136 15.56 16.93 13.91
N THR A 137 16.55 17.70 13.48
CA THR A 137 16.43 18.59 12.32
C THR A 137 17.59 18.39 11.36
N LYS A 138 17.33 18.62 10.07
CA LYS A 138 18.37 18.69 9.03
C LYS A 138 18.03 19.83 8.09
N ASP A 139 18.98 20.75 7.93
CA ASP A 139 18.85 21.93 7.08
C ASP A 139 19.67 21.77 5.80
N LEU A 140 19.10 22.20 4.68
CA LEU A 140 19.73 22.22 3.36
C LEU A 140 19.59 23.61 2.74
N ASP A 141 20.66 24.07 2.10
CA ASP A 141 20.61 25.26 1.25
C ASP A 141 19.92 24.90 -0.07
N ILE A 142 18.82 25.59 -0.38
CA ILE A 142 18.06 25.44 -1.63
C ILE A 142 18.61 26.31 -2.76
N LYS A 143 19.83 26.84 -2.66
CA LYS A 143 20.57 27.54 -3.73
C LYS A 143 19.74 28.63 -4.43
N LYS A 144 18.97 29.39 -3.64
CA LYS A 144 18.05 30.45 -4.09
C LYS A 144 16.79 29.97 -4.84
N HIS A 145 16.55 28.67 -4.98
CA HIS A 145 15.27 28.16 -5.48
C HIS A 145 14.16 28.53 -4.51
N LYS A 146 13.11 29.19 -5.02
CA LYS A 146 11.92 29.55 -4.23
C LYS A 146 10.75 28.61 -4.47
N LYS A 147 10.80 27.86 -5.57
CA LYS A 147 9.85 26.81 -5.95
C LYS A 147 10.56 25.46 -5.92
N LEU A 148 9.93 24.50 -5.28
CA LEU A 148 10.46 23.14 -5.12
C LEU A 148 9.32 22.16 -4.92
N TRP A 149 9.54 20.90 -5.28
CA TRP A 149 8.63 19.81 -4.99
C TRP A 149 9.07 19.12 -3.72
N LEU A 150 8.10 18.87 -2.84
CA LEU A 150 8.27 18.10 -1.61
C LEU A 150 7.55 16.78 -1.78
N ARG A 151 8.18 15.69 -1.36
CA ARG A 151 7.64 14.34 -1.51
C ARG A 151 7.72 13.55 -0.21
N ILE A 152 6.69 12.75 0.00
CA ILE A 152 6.61 11.69 1.01
C ILE A 152 6.43 10.37 0.29
N ASP A 153 7.40 9.47 0.43
CA ASP A 153 7.28 8.06 0.04
C ASP A 153 6.87 7.24 1.27
N GLY A 154 5.67 6.67 1.24
CA GLY A 154 5.09 5.94 2.36
C GLY A 154 5.08 4.43 2.17
N ASP A 155 5.65 3.72 3.13
CA ASP A 155 5.56 2.27 3.31
C ASP A 155 4.73 1.98 4.56
N TYR A 156 3.41 1.93 4.38
CA TYR A 156 2.43 1.81 5.44
C TYR A 156 2.21 0.35 5.88
N ASP A 157 2.74 -0.63 5.14
CA ASP A 157 2.85 -2.01 5.63
C ASP A 157 3.89 -2.10 6.77
N ASN A 158 4.89 -1.21 6.77
CA ASN A 158 5.97 -1.15 7.75
C ASN A 158 5.93 0.13 8.60
N ASP A 159 4.79 0.83 8.59
CA ASP A 159 4.55 2.04 9.37
C ASP A 159 5.68 3.09 9.25
N LYS A 160 6.14 3.40 8.03
CA LYS A 160 7.26 4.32 7.84
C LYS A 160 7.13 5.21 6.60
N VAL A 161 7.79 6.36 6.64
CA VAL A 161 7.87 7.31 5.50
C VAL A 161 9.28 7.84 5.31
N GLN A 162 9.62 8.19 4.07
CA GLN A 162 10.84 8.92 3.71
C GLN A 162 10.46 10.24 3.06
N PHE A 163 11.14 11.32 3.45
CA PHE A 163 10.99 12.62 2.82
C PHE A 163 12.06 12.84 1.75
N SER A 164 11.67 13.48 0.66
CA SER A 164 12.58 13.92 -0.40
C SER A 164 12.12 15.24 -1.01
N TYR A 165 13.02 15.93 -1.72
CA TYR A 165 12.69 17.15 -2.45
C TYR A 165 13.29 17.15 -3.86
N SER A 166 12.75 18.00 -4.73
CA SER A 166 13.24 18.23 -6.07
C SER A 166 13.12 19.71 -6.46
N VAL A 167 14.02 20.21 -7.30
CA VAL A 167 13.94 21.56 -7.89
C VAL A 167 13.46 21.53 -9.36
N ASP A 168 13.25 20.34 -9.93
CA ASP A 168 12.88 20.12 -11.33
C ASP A 168 11.70 19.15 -11.53
N ASN A 169 11.14 18.61 -10.45
CA ASN A 169 10.11 17.56 -10.42
C ASN A 169 10.50 16.25 -11.14
N ARG A 170 11.80 16.00 -11.32
CA ARG A 170 12.31 14.81 -12.02
C ARG A 170 13.26 14.03 -11.13
N SER A 171 14.24 14.72 -10.55
CA SER A 171 15.25 14.11 -9.68
C SER A 171 14.95 14.50 -8.23
N PHE A 172 14.71 13.49 -7.39
CA PHE A 172 14.41 13.69 -5.96
C PHE A 172 15.59 13.26 -5.10
N GLU A 173 15.96 14.12 -4.14
CA GLU A 173 16.99 13.85 -3.14
C GLU A 173 16.36 13.59 -1.78
N ASN A 174 16.71 12.47 -1.14
CA ASN A 174 16.23 12.13 0.19
C ASN A 174 16.79 13.08 1.25
N VAL A 175 15.94 13.50 2.19
CA VAL A 175 16.31 14.37 3.31
C VAL A 175 15.94 13.72 4.63
N GLY A 176 16.89 13.73 5.56
CA GLY A 176 16.71 13.17 6.90
C GLY A 176 16.66 11.65 6.92
N ASP A 177 16.32 11.12 8.10
CA ASP A 177 16.14 9.69 8.33
C ASP A 177 14.73 9.25 7.89
N THR A 178 14.53 7.94 7.75
CA THR A 178 13.19 7.36 7.66
C THR A 178 12.42 7.57 8.97
N VAL A 179 11.17 8.02 8.87
CA VAL A 179 10.31 8.32 10.03
C VAL A 179 9.33 7.17 10.26
N LEU A 180 9.26 6.69 11.50
CA LEU A 180 8.25 5.70 11.92
C LEU A 180 6.93 6.39 12.25
N LEU A 181 5.82 5.75 11.90
CA LEU A 181 4.46 6.22 12.05
C LEU A 181 3.70 5.38 13.10
N PRO A 182 3.89 5.63 14.41
CA PRO A 182 3.21 4.84 15.42
C PRO A 182 1.70 5.11 15.39
N TYR A 183 0.90 4.05 15.47
CA TYR A 183 -0.51 4.21 15.83
C TYR A 183 -0.63 4.53 17.32
N GLN A 184 -1.43 5.53 17.66
CA GLN A 184 -1.64 5.96 19.04
C GLN A 184 -3.08 6.43 19.29
N LEU A 185 -3.48 6.36 20.56
CA LEU A 185 -4.86 6.64 21.01
C LEU A 185 -5.07 8.09 21.52
N LYS A 186 -4.07 8.97 21.40
CA LYS A 186 -4.18 10.39 21.77
C LYS A 186 -5.01 11.18 20.74
N THR A 187 -4.82 10.90 19.45
CA THR A 187 -5.62 11.53 18.37
C THR A 187 -6.59 10.55 17.71
N PHE A 188 -6.47 9.24 17.94
CA PHE A 188 -7.26 8.13 17.36
C PHE A 188 -7.21 7.99 15.82
N GLN A 189 -6.96 9.07 15.09
CA GLN A 189 -6.82 9.05 13.65
C GLN A 189 -5.53 8.33 13.22
N GLY A 190 -5.58 7.67 12.06
CA GLY A 190 -4.37 7.25 11.36
C GLY A 190 -3.55 8.46 10.88
N SER A 191 -2.35 8.20 10.36
CA SER A 191 -1.50 9.25 9.81
C SER A 191 -2.15 9.96 8.62
N LEU A 192 -2.00 11.28 8.55
CA LEU A 192 -2.50 12.11 7.45
C LEU A 192 -1.33 12.84 6.79
N THR A 193 -1.32 12.97 5.48
CA THR A 193 -0.48 13.98 4.82
C THR A 193 -1.04 15.37 5.10
N MET A 194 -0.18 16.37 5.21
CA MET A 194 -0.53 17.70 5.70
C MET A 194 0.23 18.77 4.92
N LEU A 195 -0.50 19.65 4.23
CA LEU A 195 0.01 20.92 3.71
C LEU A 195 -0.17 21.97 4.80
N PHE A 196 0.89 22.71 5.12
CA PHE A 196 0.86 23.66 6.22
C PHE A 196 1.65 24.92 5.92
N ALA A 197 1.27 26.02 6.55
CA ALA A 197 2.03 27.26 6.58
C ALA A 197 1.73 28.03 7.87
N TYR A 198 2.75 28.36 8.66
CA TYR A 198 2.60 29.11 9.91
C TYR A 198 3.83 29.98 10.19
N ASN A 199 3.72 30.88 11.17
CA ASN A 199 4.82 31.70 11.64
C ASN A 199 5.17 31.31 13.09
N SER A 200 6.42 30.94 13.33
CA SER A 200 6.92 30.55 14.66
C SER A 200 7.27 31.75 15.56
N GLY A 201 7.30 32.97 15.00
CA GLY A 201 7.62 34.20 15.71
C GLY A 201 6.43 34.90 16.37
N GLY A 202 5.28 34.23 16.51
CA GLY A 202 4.13 34.76 17.24
C GLY A 202 3.32 35.86 16.53
N LYS A 203 3.51 36.06 15.21
CA LYS A 203 2.84 37.11 14.42
C LYS A 203 2.30 36.58 13.09
N LYS A 204 1.46 37.34 12.40
CA LYS A 204 1.11 37.03 11.00
C LYS A 204 2.31 37.33 10.10
N GLY A 205 2.53 36.49 9.09
CA GLY A 205 3.67 36.63 8.19
C GLY A 205 3.27 36.89 6.73
N GLY A 206 3.83 36.09 5.85
CA GLY A 206 3.55 36.07 4.41
C GLY A 206 2.53 35.01 4.04
N TYR A 207 2.82 34.28 2.97
CA TYR A 207 2.02 33.14 2.52
C TYR A 207 2.86 32.14 1.72
N ALA A 208 2.37 30.90 1.67
CA ALA A 208 2.85 29.83 0.83
C ALA A 208 1.80 29.46 -0.20
N ASP A 209 2.25 29.18 -1.42
CA ASP A 209 1.41 28.73 -2.52
C ASP A 209 1.75 27.27 -2.83
N PHE A 210 0.72 26.42 -2.90
CA PHE A 210 0.81 24.99 -3.20
C PHE A 210 0.10 24.68 -4.51
N ASP A 211 0.75 23.88 -5.35
CA ASP A 211 0.26 23.43 -6.65
C ASP A 211 0.70 21.97 -6.89
N ASP A 212 0.18 21.33 -7.93
CA ASP A 212 0.60 20.02 -8.41
C ASP A 212 0.62 18.96 -7.30
N PHE A 213 -0.46 18.88 -6.51
CA PHE A 213 -0.60 17.86 -5.48
C PHE A 213 -0.93 16.52 -6.14
N THR A 214 0.02 15.58 -6.14
CA THR A 214 -0.17 14.25 -6.70
C THR A 214 -0.10 13.18 -5.63
N VAL A 215 -0.92 12.14 -5.79
CA VAL A 215 -0.86 10.91 -5.00
C VAL A 215 -0.76 9.74 -5.96
N GLU A 216 0.33 8.99 -5.85
CA GLU A 216 0.57 7.76 -6.59
C GLU A 216 0.30 6.55 -5.70
N GLU A 217 -0.57 5.65 -6.16
CA GLU A 217 -0.99 4.46 -5.43
C GLU A 217 -0.62 3.22 -6.25
N PRO A 218 0.67 2.83 -6.32
CA PRO A 218 1.15 1.83 -7.29
C PRO A 218 0.57 0.42 -7.07
N MET A 219 -0.12 0.18 -5.95
CA MET A 219 -0.78 -1.08 -5.61
C MET A 219 -2.32 -0.97 -5.53
N ALA A 220 -2.91 0.11 -6.05
CA ALA A 220 -4.36 0.28 -6.09
C ALA A 220 -5.02 -0.61 -7.15
N ASP A 221 -4.43 -0.71 -8.34
CA ASP A 221 -4.90 -1.65 -9.37
C ASP A 221 -4.43 -3.07 -9.03
N ARG A 222 -5.41 -3.95 -8.85
CA ARG A 222 -5.20 -5.38 -8.53
C ARG A 222 -5.75 -6.30 -9.60
N SER A 223 -6.15 -5.75 -10.76
CA SER A 223 -6.73 -6.51 -11.87
C SER A 223 -5.80 -7.61 -12.38
N ALA A 224 -4.48 -7.43 -12.23
CA ALA A 224 -3.46 -8.38 -12.64
C ALA A 224 -2.93 -9.29 -11.50
N ASN A 225 -3.46 -9.19 -10.27
CA ASN A 225 -2.93 -9.92 -9.11
C ASN A 225 -3.26 -11.42 -9.14
N ILE A 226 -4.23 -11.82 -9.95
CA ILE A 226 -4.49 -13.23 -10.26
C ILE A 226 -3.89 -13.52 -11.64
N PRO A 227 -2.93 -14.44 -11.76
CA PRO A 227 -2.21 -14.68 -13.01
C PRO A 227 -3.02 -15.58 -13.97
N PHE A 228 -4.27 -15.21 -14.26
CA PHE A 228 -5.16 -15.97 -15.14
C PHE A 228 -4.52 -16.23 -16.51
N GLY A 229 -4.64 -17.47 -16.99
CA GLY A 229 -4.10 -17.94 -18.26
C GLY A 229 -2.59 -18.18 -18.26
N LYS A 230 -1.85 -17.68 -17.25
CA LYS A 230 -0.40 -17.84 -17.15
C LYS A 230 -0.02 -19.17 -16.52
N THR A 231 1.16 -19.65 -16.87
CA THR A 231 1.86 -20.72 -16.16
C THR A 231 2.69 -20.11 -15.03
N VAL A 232 2.49 -20.58 -13.80
CA VAL A 232 3.21 -20.09 -12.62
C VAL A 232 3.85 -21.23 -11.82
N ARG A 233 4.88 -20.91 -11.04
CA ARG A 233 5.26 -21.72 -9.87
C ARG A 233 4.63 -21.14 -8.63
N LEU A 234 4.17 -22.01 -7.75
CA LEU A 234 3.69 -21.66 -6.41
C LEU A 234 4.79 -22.03 -5.41
N ILE A 235 5.47 -21.04 -4.86
CA ILE A 235 6.56 -21.19 -3.89
C ILE A 235 5.97 -21.05 -2.49
N ASN A 236 6.05 -22.08 -1.67
CA ASN A 236 5.60 -22.00 -0.29
C ASN A 236 6.43 -20.95 0.46
N LEU A 237 5.76 -19.92 1.00
CA LEU A 237 6.44 -18.79 1.63
C LEU A 237 7.21 -19.21 2.88
N ALA A 238 6.79 -20.27 3.58
CA ALA A 238 7.48 -20.73 4.78
C ALA A 238 8.79 -21.47 4.45
N THR A 239 8.77 -22.36 3.45
CA THR A 239 9.92 -23.22 3.12
C THR A 239 10.81 -22.66 2.01
N GLY A 240 10.29 -21.73 1.20
CA GLY A 240 10.97 -21.25 -0.01
C GLY A 240 10.97 -22.28 -1.16
N ASN A 241 10.26 -23.40 -1.00
CA ASN A 241 10.25 -24.49 -1.97
C ASN A 241 9.05 -24.40 -2.93
N PRO A 242 9.23 -24.69 -4.23
CA PRO A 242 8.12 -24.84 -5.16
C PRO A 242 7.24 -26.05 -4.84
N MET A 243 5.94 -25.86 -5.00
CA MET A 243 4.94 -26.92 -5.05
C MET A 243 5.23 -27.86 -6.24
N LEU A 244 5.26 -29.16 -5.98
CA LEU A 244 5.70 -30.21 -6.90
C LEU A 244 4.60 -31.24 -7.11
N ALA A 245 4.23 -31.43 -8.38
CA ALA A 245 3.39 -32.49 -8.86
C ALA A 245 4.18 -33.81 -9.00
N THR A 246 4.17 -34.67 -7.97
CA THR A 246 4.95 -35.91 -8.03
C THR A 246 4.42 -36.89 -9.08
N SER A 247 5.28 -37.77 -9.58
CA SER A 247 4.88 -38.81 -10.56
C SER A 247 3.82 -39.77 -10.03
N LYS A 248 3.78 -39.99 -8.71
CA LYS A 248 2.78 -40.85 -8.03
C LYS A 248 1.47 -40.12 -7.68
N GLY A 249 1.30 -38.88 -8.12
CA GLY A 249 0.04 -38.13 -7.99
C GLY A 249 -0.16 -37.44 -6.63
N LEU A 250 0.86 -37.45 -5.77
CA LEU A 250 0.92 -36.66 -4.52
C LEU A 250 1.42 -35.24 -4.81
N MET A 251 0.94 -34.26 -4.06
CA MET A 251 1.50 -32.91 -4.06
C MET A 251 2.46 -32.72 -2.87
N HIS A 252 3.70 -32.28 -3.14
CA HIS A 252 4.74 -32.08 -2.13
C HIS A 252 5.58 -30.84 -2.46
N ASP A 253 6.54 -30.47 -1.60
CA ASP A 253 7.59 -29.51 -1.93
C ASP A 253 8.70 -30.16 -2.77
N ALA A 254 9.24 -29.45 -3.75
CA ALA A 254 10.55 -29.73 -4.33
C ALA A 254 11.63 -28.89 -3.62
N TRP A 255 12.61 -29.54 -3.01
CA TRP A 255 13.69 -28.86 -2.29
C TRP A 255 14.45 -27.90 -3.18
N GLN A 256 14.71 -26.69 -2.70
CA GLN A 256 15.53 -25.72 -3.41
C GLN A 256 16.91 -26.32 -3.75
N GLY A 257 17.33 -26.17 -5.02
CA GLY A 257 18.57 -26.77 -5.53
C GLY A 257 18.46 -28.22 -6.00
N SER A 258 17.32 -28.89 -5.78
CA SER A 258 17.04 -30.21 -6.39
C SER A 258 16.81 -30.10 -7.89
N ARG A 259 16.90 -31.23 -8.60
CA ARG A 259 16.59 -31.31 -10.04
C ARG A 259 15.10 -30.99 -10.28
N GLU A 260 14.26 -31.36 -9.34
CA GLU A 260 12.81 -31.22 -9.37
C GLU A 260 12.36 -29.77 -9.22
N ALA A 261 13.10 -28.93 -8.48
CA ALA A 261 12.71 -27.54 -8.21
C ALA A 261 12.44 -26.74 -9.51
N ASN A 262 13.18 -27.02 -10.57
CA ASN A 262 13.05 -26.34 -11.86
C ASN A 262 12.29 -27.15 -12.94
N SER A 263 11.81 -28.33 -12.58
CA SER A 263 11.15 -29.26 -13.51
C SER A 263 9.79 -28.74 -14.00
N PRO A 264 9.26 -29.27 -15.12
CA PRO A 264 7.88 -29.00 -15.55
C PRO A 264 6.84 -29.31 -14.46
N GLN A 265 7.12 -30.26 -13.57
CA GLN A 265 6.23 -30.67 -12.49
C GLN A 265 6.01 -29.59 -11.41
N THR A 266 6.76 -28.50 -11.42
CA THR A 266 6.51 -27.34 -10.53
C THR A 266 5.70 -26.23 -11.18
N ARG A 267 5.31 -26.40 -12.45
CA ARG A 267 4.66 -25.38 -13.26
C ARG A 267 3.17 -25.67 -13.39
N PHE A 268 2.34 -24.69 -13.08
CA PHE A 268 0.89 -24.80 -13.06
C PHE A 268 0.26 -23.67 -13.87
N GLN A 269 -0.53 -24.03 -14.88
CA GLN A 269 -1.41 -23.09 -15.55
C GLN A 269 -2.58 -22.72 -14.64
N VAL A 270 -2.82 -21.42 -14.47
CA VAL A 270 -3.93 -20.89 -13.68
C VAL A 270 -5.13 -20.64 -14.60
N ILE A 271 -6.10 -21.55 -14.56
CA ILE A 271 -7.25 -21.53 -15.46
C ILE A 271 -8.41 -20.82 -14.75
N ASP A 272 -8.92 -19.74 -15.37
CA ASP A 272 -10.02 -18.93 -14.83
C ASP A 272 -11.35 -19.71 -14.81
N LYS A 273 -12.06 -19.62 -13.67
CA LYS A 273 -13.42 -20.13 -13.47
C LYS A 273 -14.41 -19.00 -13.11
N GLY A 274 -14.01 -17.75 -13.31
CA GLY A 274 -14.76 -16.54 -13.04
C GLY A 274 -14.76 -16.16 -11.56
N THR A 275 -15.02 -14.89 -11.26
CA THR A 275 -15.19 -14.38 -9.87
C THR A 275 -14.00 -14.66 -8.93
N GLY A 276 -12.77 -14.70 -9.45
CA GLY A 276 -11.57 -15.01 -8.66
C GLY A 276 -11.34 -16.50 -8.41
N LYS A 277 -12.17 -17.38 -8.97
CA LYS A 277 -12.02 -18.84 -8.86
C LYS A 277 -11.08 -19.37 -9.93
N VAL A 278 -10.28 -20.38 -9.59
CA VAL A 278 -9.32 -21.03 -10.49
C VAL A 278 -9.37 -22.54 -10.37
N ILE A 279 -8.93 -23.23 -11.42
CA ILE A 279 -8.37 -24.58 -11.33
C ILE A 279 -6.90 -24.53 -11.76
N LEU A 280 -6.09 -25.46 -11.26
CA LEU A 280 -4.66 -25.52 -11.55
C LEU A 280 -4.35 -26.77 -12.37
N GLN A 281 -3.66 -26.59 -13.50
CA GLN A 281 -3.19 -27.68 -14.35
C GLN A 281 -1.66 -27.71 -14.35
N CYS A 282 -1.06 -28.80 -13.92
CA CYS A 282 0.39 -29.01 -14.03
C CYS A 282 0.80 -29.10 -15.51
N ALA A 283 2.02 -28.69 -15.85
CA ALA A 283 2.55 -28.79 -17.21
C ALA A 283 2.60 -30.24 -17.75
N ASP A 284 2.50 -31.26 -16.89
CA ASP A 284 2.34 -32.66 -17.32
C ASP A 284 0.91 -33.05 -17.72
N GLY A 285 -0.01 -32.09 -17.74
CA GLY A 285 -1.40 -32.24 -18.17
C GLY A 285 -2.39 -32.57 -17.05
N ARG A 286 -1.92 -32.93 -15.84
CA ARG A 286 -2.79 -33.31 -14.72
C ARG A 286 -3.31 -32.08 -13.96
N TYR A 287 -4.52 -32.19 -13.42
CA TYR A 287 -5.18 -31.15 -12.64
C TYR A 287 -5.05 -31.40 -11.14
N VAL A 288 -4.93 -30.33 -10.37
CA VAL A 288 -4.95 -30.38 -8.90
C VAL A 288 -6.38 -30.65 -8.42
N TYR A 289 -6.55 -31.63 -7.53
CA TYR A 289 -7.82 -31.92 -6.88
C TYR A 289 -7.64 -32.39 -5.43
N ILE A 290 -8.74 -32.42 -4.69
CA ILE A 290 -8.80 -32.87 -3.30
C ILE A 290 -9.51 -34.22 -3.26
N ALA A 291 -8.77 -35.27 -2.94
CA ALA A 291 -9.24 -36.65 -3.05
C ALA A 291 -10.19 -37.11 -1.92
N GLY A 292 -10.23 -36.37 -0.82
CA GLY A 292 -10.99 -36.72 0.38
C GLY A 292 -11.41 -35.49 1.19
N GLU A 293 -11.26 -35.57 2.50
CA GLU A 293 -11.64 -34.50 3.45
C GLU A 293 -10.64 -33.33 3.47
N GLY A 294 -9.54 -33.44 2.71
CA GLY A 294 -8.49 -32.42 2.64
C GLY A 294 -7.39 -32.62 3.66
N LEU A 295 -7.25 -33.82 4.23
CA LEU A 295 -6.18 -34.15 5.18
C LEU A 295 -4.81 -34.14 4.51
N SER A 296 -3.75 -34.34 5.29
CA SER A 296 -2.39 -34.47 4.76
C SER A 296 -2.33 -35.53 3.66
N GLY A 297 -1.90 -35.08 2.48
CA GLY A 297 -1.80 -35.92 1.30
C GLY A 297 -3.08 -36.05 0.49
N ASP A 298 -4.16 -35.33 0.81
CA ASP A 298 -5.37 -35.32 -0.02
C ASP A 298 -5.29 -34.34 -1.19
N VAL A 299 -4.30 -33.43 -1.20
CA VAL A 299 -4.01 -32.61 -2.39
C VAL A 299 -3.26 -33.47 -3.40
N ARG A 300 -3.97 -33.84 -4.46
CA ARG A 300 -3.58 -34.86 -5.44
C ARG A 300 -3.69 -34.35 -6.86
N LEU A 301 -3.30 -35.21 -7.80
CA LEU A 301 -3.36 -34.95 -9.24
C LEU A 301 -4.29 -35.95 -9.95
N THR A 302 -5.06 -35.46 -10.91
CA THR A 302 -5.96 -36.25 -11.75
C THR A 302 -5.79 -35.88 -13.22
N SER A 303 -5.91 -36.84 -14.14
CA SER A 303 -5.98 -36.55 -15.59
C SER A 303 -7.38 -36.11 -16.04
N ASP A 304 -8.39 -36.31 -15.20
CA ASP A 304 -9.77 -35.94 -15.47
C ASP A 304 -10.03 -34.50 -15.03
N LYS A 305 -10.26 -33.61 -16.00
CA LYS A 305 -10.54 -32.19 -15.78
C LYS A 305 -11.81 -31.95 -14.96
N GLU A 306 -12.82 -32.81 -15.09
CA GLU A 306 -14.09 -32.65 -14.38
C GLU A 306 -13.94 -32.93 -12.88
N LYS A 307 -12.86 -33.62 -12.47
CA LYS A 307 -12.49 -33.82 -11.06
C LYS A 307 -11.63 -32.71 -10.49
N ALA A 308 -11.18 -31.73 -11.29
CA ALA A 308 -10.32 -30.65 -10.81
C ALA A 308 -11.02 -29.85 -9.70
N SER A 309 -10.36 -29.67 -8.56
CA SER A 309 -10.93 -28.87 -7.49
C SER A 309 -10.88 -27.38 -7.84
N VAL A 310 -11.97 -26.69 -7.57
CA VAL A 310 -12.05 -25.23 -7.72
C VAL A 310 -11.52 -24.57 -6.45
N PHE A 311 -10.56 -23.65 -6.64
CA PHE A 311 -9.99 -22.86 -5.58
C PHE A 311 -10.40 -21.39 -5.73
N MET A 312 -10.76 -20.73 -4.64
CA MET A 312 -10.80 -19.27 -4.62
C MET A 312 -9.38 -18.75 -4.43
N TRP A 313 -8.89 -18.00 -5.42
CA TRP A 313 -7.59 -17.35 -5.33
C TRP A 313 -7.68 -16.14 -4.42
N GLN A 314 -6.94 -16.17 -3.33
CA GLN A 314 -6.92 -15.09 -2.38
C GLN A 314 -5.62 -14.31 -2.49
N ASP A 315 -5.69 -13.17 -3.17
CA ASP A 315 -4.58 -12.22 -3.29
C ASP A 315 -4.13 -11.73 -1.91
N MET A 316 -2.82 -11.85 -1.65
CA MET A 316 -2.17 -11.38 -0.43
C MET A 316 -1.19 -10.23 -0.71
N LEU A 317 -1.29 -9.63 -1.91
CA LEU A 317 -0.41 -8.62 -2.48
C LEU A 317 1.01 -9.15 -2.75
N ARG A 318 1.82 -8.38 -3.48
CA ARG A 318 3.26 -8.66 -3.69
C ARG A 318 3.51 -10.06 -4.30
N ASN A 319 2.64 -10.46 -5.22
CA ASN A 319 2.63 -11.79 -5.83
C ASN A 319 2.54 -12.93 -4.81
N GLU A 320 1.84 -12.72 -3.69
CA GLU A 320 1.50 -13.76 -2.73
C GLU A 320 0.02 -14.12 -2.83
N CYS A 321 -0.31 -15.38 -2.58
CA CYS A 321 -1.68 -15.86 -2.55
C CYS A 321 -1.89 -16.96 -1.51
N MET A 322 -3.16 -17.17 -1.14
CA MET A 322 -3.63 -18.43 -0.58
C MET A 322 -4.66 -19.06 -1.51
N LEU A 323 -4.78 -20.38 -1.48
CA LEU A 323 -5.72 -21.14 -2.30
C LEU A 323 -6.81 -21.72 -1.41
N LEU A 324 -7.99 -21.11 -1.37
CA LEU A 324 -9.12 -21.62 -0.59
C LEU A 324 -9.82 -22.70 -1.40
N ALA A 325 -9.74 -23.94 -0.96
CA ALA A 325 -10.49 -25.04 -1.53
C ALA A 325 -11.98 -24.88 -1.22
N LEU A 326 -12.82 -24.78 -2.26
CA LEU A 326 -14.27 -24.62 -2.07
C LEU A 326 -14.96 -25.90 -1.57
N GLN A 327 -14.38 -27.06 -1.84
CA GLN A 327 -14.88 -28.36 -1.38
C GLN A 327 -14.79 -28.49 0.14
N THR A 328 -13.63 -28.17 0.73
CA THR A 328 -13.38 -28.32 2.18
C THR A 328 -13.61 -27.02 2.96
N ASN A 329 -13.75 -25.89 2.28
CA ASN A 329 -13.75 -24.55 2.87
C ASN A 329 -12.52 -24.32 3.76
N ARG A 330 -11.35 -24.73 3.27
CA ARG A 330 -10.06 -24.63 3.96
C ARG A 330 -8.96 -24.33 2.96
N TYR A 331 -7.83 -23.80 3.41
CA TYR A 331 -6.75 -23.47 2.48
C TYR A 331 -5.85 -24.66 2.22
N VAL A 332 -5.31 -24.69 1.01
CA VAL A 332 -4.16 -25.53 0.69
C VAL A 332 -2.97 -25.05 1.52
N GLY A 333 -2.29 -25.98 2.18
CA GLY A 333 -1.10 -25.67 2.96
C GLY A 333 -0.30 -26.92 3.27
N LYS A 334 0.92 -26.70 3.73
CA LYS A 334 1.85 -27.73 4.19
C LYS A 334 2.68 -27.15 5.31
N ASP A 335 2.84 -27.87 6.42
CA ASP A 335 3.72 -27.43 7.48
C ASP A 335 5.18 -27.39 6.99
N ALA A 336 5.91 -26.39 7.46
CA ALA A 336 7.28 -26.15 7.02
C ALA A 336 8.27 -27.15 7.62
N TYR A 337 7.92 -27.85 8.70
CA TYR A 337 8.87 -28.53 9.57
C TYR A 337 8.64 -30.05 9.71
N ASP A 338 7.47 -30.57 9.36
CA ASP A 338 7.12 -31.98 9.59
C ASP A 338 7.30 -32.91 8.37
N GLY A 339 7.63 -32.35 7.20
CA GLY A 339 7.81 -33.10 5.96
C GLY A 339 6.52 -33.70 5.39
N ALA A 340 5.35 -33.32 5.92
CA ALA A 340 4.07 -33.81 5.46
C ALA A 340 3.74 -33.29 4.05
N PRO A 341 3.04 -34.05 3.20
CA PRO A 341 2.54 -33.54 1.94
C PRO A 341 1.46 -32.46 2.13
N TYR A 342 1.13 -31.77 1.04
CA TYR A 342 0.09 -30.75 1.06
C TYR A 342 -1.26 -31.32 1.47
N SER A 343 -1.97 -30.56 2.30
CA SER A 343 -3.34 -30.76 2.71
C SER A 343 -4.19 -29.56 2.27
N ALA A 344 -5.51 -29.68 2.41
CA ALA A 344 -6.48 -28.64 2.17
C ALA A 344 -7.45 -28.53 3.37
N ASP A 345 -6.92 -28.62 4.59
CA ASP A 345 -7.65 -28.55 5.87
C ASP A 345 -7.22 -27.35 6.74
N TRP A 346 -6.33 -26.50 6.23
CA TRP A 346 -5.79 -25.37 6.99
C TRP A 346 -6.82 -24.28 7.20
N GLN A 347 -6.85 -23.77 8.44
CA GLN A 347 -7.66 -22.60 8.74
C GLN A 347 -7.16 -21.42 7.94
N GLY A 348 -5.87 -21.05 7.96
CA GLY A 348 -5.25 -20.08 7.03
C GLY A 348 -3.97 -19.47 7.57
N ALA A 349 -3.53 -18.33 7.03
CA ALA A 349 -2.25 -17.73 7.38
C ALA A 349 -2.13 -17.30 8.86
N ALA A 350 -1.04 -17.70 9.48
CA ALA A 350 -0.55 -17.09 10.72
C ALA A 350 -0.11 -15.63 10.47
N PRO A 351 0.02 -14.77 11.51
CA PRO A 351 0.41 -13.37 11.34
C PRO A 351 1.68 -13.16 10.51
N GLY A 352 2.71 -13.99 10.73
CA GLY A 352 3.97 -13.95 9.97
C GLY A 352 3.91 -14.59 8.59
N ARG A 353 2.76 -15.18 8.18
CA ARG A 353 2.55 -15.91 6.91
C ARG A 353 3.44 -17.15 6.71
N ARG A 354 4.18 -17.58 7.75
CA ARG A 354 5.14 -18.71 7.69
C ARG A 354 4.59 -20.05 8.18
N ASN A 355 3.27 -20.22 8.32
CA ASN A 355 2.68 -21.53 8.65
C ASN A 355 2.38 -22.38 7.40
N GLY A 356 2.92 -21.99 6.24
CA GLY A 356 2.90 -22.82 5.03
C GLY A 356 1.60 -22.84 4.23
N THR A 357 0.67 -21.92 4.51
CA THR A 357 -0.58 -21.71 3.75
C THR A 357 -0.47 -20.62 2.68
N VAL A 358 0.61 -19.83 2.71
CA VAL A 358 0.84 -18.72 1.78
C VAL A 358 1.87 -19.14 0.75
N PHE A 359 1.57 -18.86 -0.52
CA PHE A 359 2.45 -19.10 -1.64
C PHE A 359 2.86 -17.77 -2.25
N ARG A 360 4.15 -17.57 -2.52
CA ARG A 360 4.60 -16.59 -3.52
C ARG A 360 4.49 -17.24 -4.89
N TRP A 361 3.86 -16.57 -5.84
CA TRP A 361 3.78 -17.06 -7.21
C TRP A 361 4.75 -16.32 -8.12
N GLU A 362 5.32 -17.03 -9.08
CA GLU A 362 6.19 -16.47 -10.13
C GLU A 362 5.73 -16.99 -11.49
N ALA A 363 5.59 -16.09 -12.47
CA ALA A 363 5.34 -16.50 -13.85
C ALA A 363 6.60 -17.15 -14.44
N VAL A 364 6.43 -18.26 -15.14
CA VAL A 364 7.56 -19.04 -15.70
C VAL A 364 7.62 -19.03 -17.23
N GLU A 365 6.60 -18.44 -17.88
CA GLU A 365 6.43 -18.34 -19.33
C GLU A 365 5.81 -16.99 -19.71
#